data_AF-A0A818GKG5-F1
#
_entry.id   AF-A0A818GKG5-F1
#
_cell.length_a   1.000
_cell.length_b   1.000
_cell.length_c   1.000
_cell.angle_alpha   90.00
_cell.angle_beta   90.00
_cell.angle_gamma   90.00
#
_symmetry.space_group_name_H-M   'P 1'
#
loop_
_entity.id
_entity.type
_entity.pdbx_description
1 polymer ?
#
loop_
_entity_poly.entity_id
_entity_poly.type
_entity_poly.pdbx_seq_one_letter_code
_entity_poly.pdbx_strand_id
1 'polypeptide(L)' 'MLSEKSFRSQINILFCGDRDTAKSHLRQYIFRLISRAQYTNDEGTSVIGLTSNVTKDGETNKFVLQT' A
#
# COMPACT_ATOMS: atom_id res chain seq x y z
N MET A 1 -5.71 6.57 32.77
CA MET A 1 -6.08 6.56 31.33
C MET A 1 -5.53 5.27 30.76
N LEU A 2 -6.34 4.20 30.78
CA LEU A 2 -5.90 2.86 30.36
C LEU A 2 -5.70 2.88 28.85
N SER A 3 -4.54 2.43 28.38
CA SER A 3 -4.25 2.22 26.97
C SER A 3 -5.14 1.08 26.47
N GLU A 4 -6.25 1.43 25.82
CA GLU A 4 -7.06 0.52 25.00
C GLU A 4 -6.11 -0.12 23.98
N LYS A 5 -5.76 -1.40 24.18
CA LYS A 5 -4.96 -2.16 23.20
C LYS A 5 -5.85 -2.44 22.00
N SER A 6 -5.65 -1.69 20.93
CA SER A 6 -6.31 -1.95 19.64
C SER A 6 -5.82 -3.29 19.07
N PHE A 7 -6.76 -4.20 18.80
CA PHE A 7 -6.48 -5.45 18.13
C PHE A 7 -6.57 -5.26 16.61
N ARG A 8 -5.56 -5.73 15.87
CA ARG A 8 -5.56 -5.66 14.40
C ARG A 8 -6.44 -6.76 13.82
N SER A 9 -7.58 -6.38 13.25
CA SER A 9 -8.54 -7.31 12.59
C SER A 9 -8.15 -7.68 11.15
N GLN A 10 -7.17 -7.00 10.56
CA GLN A 10 -6.78 -7.17 9.16
C GLN A 10 -5.78 -8.31 8.97
N ILE A 11 -6.02 -9.13 7.94
CA ILE A 11 -5.17 -10.27 7.57
C ILE A 11 -4.26 -9.87 6.41
N ASN A 12 -2.97 -10.19 6.51
CA ASN A 12 -2.00 -10.06 5.42
C ASN A 12 -1.72 -11.44 4.83
N ILE A 13 -1.68 -11.53 3.50
CA ILE A 13 -1.43 -12.78 2.77
C ILE A 13 -0.24 -12.58 1.83
N LEU A 14 0.72 -13.52 1.86
CA LEU A 14 1.88 -13.57 0.95
C LEU A 14 1.73 -14.75 -0.01
N PHE A 15 1.90 -14.50 -1.30
CA PHE A 15 1.95 -15.57 -2.30
C PHE A 15 3.40 -15.87 -2.69
N CYS A 16 3.85 -17.11 -2.47
CA CYS A 16 5.18 -17.60 -2.85
C CYS A 16 5.05 -18.94 -3.60
N GLY A 17 5.97 -19.25 -4.51
CA GLY A 17 5.96 -20.50 -5.29
C GLY A 17 6.74 -20.39 -6.60
N ASP A 18 6.57 -21.34 -7.50
CA ASP A 18 7.27 -21.38 -8.78
C ASP A 18 6.78 -20.31 -9.78
N ARG A 19 7.52 -20.15 -10.88
CA ARG A 19 7.08 -19.37 -12.05
C ARG A 19 5.83 -20.02 -12.65
N ASP A 20 5.03 -19.21 -13.35
CA ASP A 20 3.84 -19.65 -14.09
C ASP A 20 2.64 -20.21 -13.27
N THR A 21 2.66 -20.05 -11.95
CA THR A 21 1.54 -20.44 -11.05
C THR A 21 0.45 -19.37 -10.91
N ALA A 22 0.29 -18.49 -11.91
CA ALA A 22 -0.75 -17.45 -11.99
C ALA A 22 -0.87 -16.47 -10.79
N LYS A 23 0.13 -16.38 -9.89
CA LYS A 23 0.13 -15.48 -8.71
C LYS A 23 -0.18 -14.01 -9.05
N SER A 24 0.44 -13.47 -10.09
CA SER A 24 0.20 -12.08 -10.52
C SER A 24 -1.21 -11.87 -11.08
N HIS A 25 -1.75 -12.86 -11.80
CA HIS A 25 -3.12 -12.82 -12.32
C HIS A 25 -4.15 -12.81 -11.18
N LEU A 26 -3.92 -13.60 -10.12
CA LEU A 26 -4.78 -13.61 -8.95
C LEU A 26 -4.82 -12.24 -8.24
N ARG A 27 -3.66 -11.62 -7.99
CA ARG A 27 -3.60 -10.27 -7.39
C ARG A 27 -4.32 -9.22 -8.24
N GLN A 28 -4.13 -9.25 -9.57
CA GLN A 28 -4.82 -8.33 -10.48
C GLN A 28 -6.33 -8.56 -10.51
N TYR A 29 -6.78 -9.82 -10.48
CA TYR A 29 -8.18 -10.17 -10.41
C TYR A 29 -8.83 -9.63 -9.12
N ILE A 30 -8.20 -9.85 -7.96
CA ILE A 30 -8.67 -9.34 -6.66
C ILE A 30 -8.72 -7.81 -6.67
N PHE A 31 -7.71 -7.13 -7.20
CA PHE A 31 -7.68 -5.67 -7.32
C PHE A 31 -8.87 -5.13 -8.14
N ARG A 32 -9.26 -5.81 -9.22
CA ARG A 32 -10.42 -5.42 -10.03
C ARG A 32 -11.75 -5.66 -9.32
N LEU A 33 -11.80 -6.64 -8.41
CA LEU A 33 -13.01 -7.00 -7.67
C LEU A 33 -13.32 -6.02 -6.52
N ILE A 34 -12.27 -5.55 -5.83
CA ILE A 34 -12.42 -4.77 -4.59
C ILE A 34 -12.34 -3.26 -4.88
N SER A 35 -13.41 -2.53 -4.57
CA SER A 35 -13.40 -1.07 -4.63
C SER A 35 -12.40 -0.50 -3.62
N ARG A 36 -11.55 0.45 -4.07
CA ARG A 36 -10.45 1.08 -3.31
C ARG A 36 -9.21 0.21 -3.05
N ALA A 37 -9.13 -0.99 -3.60
CA ALA A 37 -7.85 -1.69 -3.64
C ALA A 37 -6.82 -0.85 -4.42
N GLN A 38 -5.55 -0.91 -4.04
CA GLN A 38 -4.43 -0.30 -4.77
C GLN A 38 -3.49 -1.42 -5.20
N TYR A 39 -3.14 -1.44 -6.48
CA TYR A 39 -2.22 -2.42 -7.04
C TYR A 39 -0.92 -1.71 -7.42
N THR A 40 0.18 -2.18 -6.86
CA THR A 40 1.53 -1.67 -7.11
C THR A 40 2.43 -2.82 -7.58
N ASN A 41 3.25 -2.53 -8.59
CA ASN A 41 4.31 -3.42 -9.06
C ASN A 41 5.64 -2.96 -8.46
N ASP A 42 6.50 -3.90 -8.08
CA ASP A 42 7.73 -3.61 -7.33
C ASP A 42 8.80 -2.85 -8.16
N GLU A 43 8.65 -2.82 -9.49
CA GLU A 43 9.55 -2.11 -10.40
C GLU A 43 9.20 -0.61 -10.41
N GLY A 44 9.91 0.17 -9.59
CA GLY A 44 9.77 1.63 -9.49
C GLY A 44 8.97 2.14 -8.28
N THR A 45 8.44 1.26 -7.44
CA THR A 45 7.80 1.67 -6.18
C THR A 45 8.84 2.11 -5.15
N SER A 46 8.79 3.36 -4.74
CA SER A 46 9.59 3.88 -3.64
C SER A 46 8.86 3.72 -2.30
N VAL A 47 9.61 3.54 -1.21
CA VAL A 47 9.07 3.51 0.16
C VAL A 47 8.21 4.75 0.47
N ILE A 48 8.59 5.87 -0.15
CA ILE A 48 7.94 7.17 -0.07
C ILE A 48 6.50 7.13 -0.63
N GLY A 49 6.26 6.38 -1.72
CA GLY A 49 4.93 6.24 -2.34
C GLY A 49 4.05 5.11 -1.78
N LEU A 50 4.54 4.36 -0.78
CA LEU A 50 3.76 3.31 -0.10
C LEU A 50 3.23 3.75 1.27
N THR A 51 3.78 4.84 1.81
CA THR A 51 3.44 5.34 3.14
C THR A 51 3.05 6.81 3.05
N SER A 52 3.99 7.70 3.30
CA SER A 52 3.78 9.14 3.18
C SER A 52 5.10 9.85 2.90
N ASN A 53 5.05 10.86 2.03
CA ASN A 53 6.16 11.77 1.77
C ASN A 53 5.94 13.12 2.46
N VAL A 54 7.02 13.79 2.85
CA VAL A 54 7.00 15.19 3.27
C VAL A 54 7.56 16.04 2.14
N THR A 55 6.70 16.88 1.55
CA THR A 55 7.09 17.79 0.46
C THR A 55 6.92 19.24 0.93
N LYS A 56 7.76 20.15 0.45
CA LYS A 56 7.60 21.59 0.71
C LYS A 56 6.76 22.19 -0.41
N ASP A 57 5.65 22.82 -0.05
CA ASP A 57 4.79 23.52 -1.00
C ASP A 57 5.45 24.83 -1.47
N GLY A 58 5.51 25.02 -2.79
CA GLY A 58 6.14 26.17 -3.43
C GLY A 58 5.36 27.47 -3.27
N GLU A 59 4.04 27.38 -3.11
CA GLU A 59 3.16 28.56 -2.99
C GLU A 59 3.09 29.04 -1.54
N THR A 60 2.87 28.14 -0.58
CA THR A 60 2.70 28.50 0.84
C THR A 60 3.98 28.42 1.68
N ASN A 61 5.07 27.86 1.13
CA ASN A 61 6.32 27.56 1.84
C ASN A 61 6.18 26.65 3.08
N LYS A 62 5.04 25.97 3.23
CA LYS A 62 4.78 25.03 4.33
C LYS A 62 5.14 23.61 3.94
N PHE A 63 5.41 22.78 4.95
CA PHE A 63 5.55 21.33 4.76
C PHE A 63 4.16 20.70 4.65
N VAL A 64 3.99 19.83 3.66
CA VAL A 64 2.77 19.08 3.40
C VAL A 64 3.08 17.59 3.38
N LEU A 65 2.13 16.78 3.87
CA LEU A 65 2.19 15.32 3.79
C LEU A 65 1.44 14.87 2.53
N GLN A 66 2.09 14.02 1.74
CA GLN A 66 1.50 13.36 0.57
C GLN A 66 1.49 11.85 0.80
N THR A 67 0.50 11.16 0.23
CA THR A 67 0.37 9.70 0.24
C THR A 67 0.62 9.19 -1.17
#